data_AF-A0A017HUT3-F1
#
_entry.id   AF-A0A017HUT3-F1
#
_cell.length_a   1.000
_cell.length_b   1.000
_cell.length_c   1.000
_cell.angle_alpha   90.00
_cell.angle_beta   90.00
_cell.angle_gamma   90.00
#
_symmetry.space_group_name_H-M   'P 1'
#
loop_
_entity.id
_entity.type
_entity.pdbx_description
1 polymer ?
#
loop_
_entity_poly.entity_id
_entity_poly.type
_entity_poly.pdbx_seq_one_letter_code
_entity_poly.pdbx_strand_id
1 'polypeptide(L)'
;MKTAILTLALGLLAAPVLAQTSEEDARANAVVLPMIQEQVQGYHAQVVTACIVASAQPEEKAQLAAAAGPSAEIAPVVNAVLARPATIDCIKATLAQQ
;
A
#
# COMPACT_ATOMS: atom_id res chain seq x y z
N MET A 1 -52.26 12.06 -3.90
CA MET A 1 -51.11 11.60 -3.10
C MET A 1 -50.77 10.19 -3.53
N LYS A 2 -49.65 9.97 -4.23
CA LYS A 2 -49.15 8.61 -4.49
C LYS A 2 -47.64 8.71 -4.76
N THR A 3 -46.87 8.38 -3.74
CA THR A 3 -45.40 8.33 -3.72
C THR A 3 -44.92 7.22 -4.66
N ALA A 4 -44.18 7.61 -5.70
CA ALA A 4 -43.41 6.68 -6.52
C ALA A 4 -42.08 6.41 -5.81
N ILE A 5 -41.86 5.14 -5.48
CA ILE A 5 -40.69 4.61 -4.79
C ILE A 5 -39.51 4.61 -5.78
N LEU A 6 -38.44 5.35 -5.48
CA LEU A 6 -37.17 5.27 -6.20
C LEU A 6 -36.45 3.98 -5.80
N THR A 7 -36.45 3.00 -6.71
CA THR A 7 -35.57 1.83 -6.67
C THR A 7 -34.17 2.26 -7.11
N LEU A 8 -33.28 2.51 -6.14
CA LEU A 8 -31.83 2.63 -6.41
C LEU A 8 -31.29 1.23 -6.75
N ALA A 9 -31.09 0.98 -8.04
CA ALA A 9 -30.30 -0.14 -8.51
C ALA A 9 -28.81 0.17 -8.27
N LEU A 10 -28.20 -0.49 -7.29
CA LEU A 10 -26.74 -0.58 -7.16
C LEU A 10 -26.20 -1.37 -8.36
N GLY A 11 -25.74 -0.64 -9.38
CA GLY A 11 -25.02 -1.17 -10.53
C GLY A 11 -23.54 -1.31 -10.22
N LEU A 12 -23.02 -2.51 -10.47
CA LEU A 12 -21.68 -3.01 -10.18
C LEU A 12 -20.53 -2.15 -10.77
N LEU A 13 -19.58 -1.80 -9.89
CA LEU A 13 -18.15 -2.13 -9.97
C LEU A 13 -17.62 -2.59 -11.35
N ALA A 14 -17.16 -1.65 -12.17
CA ALA A 14 -16.20 -1.94 -13.24
C ALA A 14 -15.50 -0.65 -13.71
N ALA A 15 -14.28 -0.41 -13.20
CA ALA A 15 -13.12 0.28 -13.82
C ALA A 15 -12.31 1.10 -12.79
N PRO A 16 -11.00 1.30 -13.06
CA PRO A 16 -9.89 0.45 -12.68
C PRO A 16 -9.42 0.72 -11.25
N VAL A 17 -9.13 -0.34 -10.49
CA VAL A 17 -8.27 -0.30 -9.29
C VAL A 17 -6.81 -0.14 -9.72
N LEU A 18 -6.53 0.86 -10.55
CA LEU A 18 -5.27 1.58 -10.47
C LEU A 18 -5.63 2.84 -9.70
N ALA A 19 -5.85 2.60 -8.41
CA ALA A 19 -6.19 3.61 -7.43
C ALA A 19 -5.25 4.79 -7.64
N GLN A 20 -5.83 5.98 -7.65
CA GLN A 20 -5.09 7.23 -7.52
C GLN A 20 -4.24 7.08 -6.25
N THR A 21 -2.99 6.64 -6.39
CA THR A 21 -2.06 6.54 -5.28
C THR A 21 -2.00 7.95 -4.71
N SER A 22 -2.32 8.10 -3.43
CA SER A 22 -2.21 9.42 -2.83
C SER A 22 -0.77 9.91 -3.01
N GLU A 23 -0.56 11.22 -3.10
CA GLU A 23 0.79 11.77 -3.17
C GLU A 23 1.65 11.25 -2.00
N GLU A 24 1.01 11.03 -0.84
CA GLU A 24 1.61 10.40 0.32
C GLU A 24 2.06 8.95 0.06
N ASP A 25 1.22 8.11 -0.55
CA ASP A 25 1.61 6.75 -0.93
C ASP A 25 2.78 6.74 -1.92
N ALA A 26 2.78 7.66 -2.89
CA ALA A 26 3.85 7.76 -3.87
C ALA A 26 5.18 8.15 -3.21
N ARG A 27 5.16 9.11 -2.27
CA ARG A 27 6.34 9.51 -1.50
C ARG A 27 6.82 8.41 -0.56
N ALA A 28 5.92 7.74 0.14
CA ALA A 28 6.26 6.58 0.97
C ALA A 28 6.89 5.46 0.14
N ASN A 29 6.34 5.13 -1.04
CA ASN A 29 6.93 4.14 -1.95
C ASN A 29 8.34 4.52 -2.40
N ALA A 30 8.59 5.79 -2.71
CA ALA A 30 9.91 6.27 -3.14
C ALA A 30 11.00 6.10 -2.07
N VAL A 31 10.60 6.09 -0.79
CA VAL A 31 11.50 5.85 0.36
C VAL A 31 11.65 4.36 0.63
N VAL A 32 10.56 3.59 0.63
CA VAL A 32 10.57 2.18 1.03
C VAL A 32 11.20 1.29 -0.04
N LEU A 33 10.91 1.51 -1.32
CA LEU A 33 11.39 0.65 -2.40
C LEU A 33 12.90 0.43 -2.42
N PRO A 34 13.75 1.48 -2.39
CA PRO A 34 15.20 1.29 -2.38
C PRO A 34 15.68 0.53 -1.13
N MET A 35 15.03 0.69 0.05
CA MET A 35 15.39 -0.07 1.25
C MET A 35 15.11 -1.57 1.09
N ILE A 36 13.98 -1.91 0.46
CA ILE A 36 13.63 -3.32 0.20
C ILE A 36 14.53 -3.91 -0.91
N GLN A 37 14.92 -3.10 -1.90
CA GLN A 37 15.79 -3.52 -2.99
C GLN A 37 17.19 -3.97 -2.55
N GLU A 38 17.64 -3.53 -1.37
CA GLU A 38 18.89 -4.03 -0.78
C GLU A 38 18.82 -5.51 -0.39
N GLN A 39 17.62 -6.05 -0.17
CA GLN A 39 17.40 -7.42 0.31
C GLN A 39 16.74 -8.32 -0.75
N VAL A 40 15.84 -7.74 -1.54
CA VAL A 40 14.97 -8.46 -2.47
C VAL A 40 14.95 -7.70 -3.79
N GLN A 41 15.17 -8.38 -4.93
CA GLN A 41 15.27 -7.70 -6.23
C GLN A 41 14.02 -7.88 -7.11
N GLY A 42 13.88 -6.97 -8.08
CA GLY A 42 12.88 -7.07 -9.14
C GLY A 42 11.44 -7.00 -8.64
N TYR A 43 10.58 -7.86 -9.20
CA TYR A 43 9.15 -7.88 -8.90
C TYR A 43 8.85 -8.10 -7.41
N HIS A 44 9.60 -8.98 -6.75
CA HIS A 44 9.37 -9.28 -5.33
C HIS A 44 9.57 -8.03 -4.46
N ALA A 45 10.54 -7.17 -4.81
CA ALA A 45 10.77 -5.91 -4.10
C ALA A 45 9.58 -4.96 -4.25
N GLN A 46 9.00 -4.89 -5.44
CA GLN A 46 7.83 -4.06 -5.75
C GLN A 46 6.61 -4.53 -4.95
N VAL A 47 6.37 -5.85 -4.89
CA VAL A 47 5.27 -6.43 -4.12
C VAL A 47 5.41 -6.14 -2.63
N VAL A 48 6.60 -6.40 -2.07
CA VAL A 48 6.87 -6.14 -0.65
C VAL A 48 6.66 -4.67 -0.30
N THR A 49 7.19 -3.77 -1.13
CA THR A 49 7.02 -2.31 -0.96
C THR A 49 5.55 -1.91 -0.99
N ALA A 50 4.80 -2.36 -2.01
CA ALA A 50 3.39 -2.03 -2.15
C ALA A 50 2.57 -2.53 -0.95
N CYS A 51 2.84 -3.75 -0.48
CA CYS A 51 2.17 -4.31 0.71
C CYS A 51 2.52 -3.55 2.00
N ILE A 52 3.76 -3.07 2.15
CA ILE A 52 4.15 -2.21 3.27
C ILE A 52 3.35 -0.90 3.24
N VAL A 53 3.35 -0.18 2.12
CA VAL A 53 2.63 1.11 2.02
C VAL A 53 1.11 0.93 2.16
N ALA A 54 0.55 -0.17 1.65
CA ALA A 54 -0.87 -0.47 1.80
C ALA A 54 -1.27 -0.83 3.26
N SER A 55 -0.35 -1.42 4.02
CA SER A 55 -0.61 -1.89 5.40
C SER A 55 -0.14 -0.92 6.49
N ALA A 56 0.55 0.16 6.10
CA ALA A 56 0.99 1.21 7.01
C ALA A 56 -0.23 1.96 7.57
N GLN A 57 -0.20 2.25 8.87
CA GLN A 57 -1.17 3.15 9.48
C GLN A 57 -0.98 4.58 8.95
N PRO A 58 -1.99 5.46 9.03
CA PRO A 58 -1.87 6.83 8.52
C PRO A 58 -0.65 7.59 9.07
N GLU A 59 -0.33 7.45 10.35
CA GLU A 59 0.81 8.14 10.97
C GLU A 59 2.16 7.61 10.46
N GLU A 60 2.25 6.31 10.25
CA GLU A 60 3.44 5.65 9.70
C GLU A 60 3.64 6.06 8.24
N LYS A 61 2.55 6.11 7.48
CA LYS A 61 2.56 6.53 6.09
C LYS A 61 2.97 7.99 5.95
N ALA A 62 2.43 8.87 6.79
CA ALA A 62 2.85 10.26 6.87
C ALA A 62 4.34 10.38 7.23
N GLN A 63 4.83 9.56 8.17
CA GLN A 63 6.25 9.53 8.54
C GLN A 63 7.14 9.06 7.38
N LEU A 64 6.74 8.01 6.67
CA LEU A 64 7.45 7.51 5.48
C LEU A 64 7.45 8.54 4.35
N ALA A 65 6.33 9.22 4.11
CA ALA A 65 6.19 10.24 3.08
C ALA A 65 6.91 11.55 3.40
N ALA A 66 7.11 11.86 4.69
CA ALA A 66 7.85 13.03 5.15
C ALA A 66 9.37 12.82 5.15
N ALA A 67 9.84 11.57 5.07
CA ALA A 67 11.26 11.27 5.06
C ALA A 67 11.95 11.88 3.83
N ALA A 68 13.17 12.42 4.03
CA ALA A 68 13.98 12.96 2.94
C ALA A 68 14.51 11.87 1.99
N GLY A 69 14.47 10.61 2.42
CA GLY A 69 14.93 9.45 1.69
C GLY A 69 15.10 8.23 2.59
N PRO A 70 15.64 7.13 2.04
CA PRO A 70 15.97 5.92 2.79
C PRO A 70 16.95 6.22 3.92
N SER A 71 16.63 5.82 5.16
CA SER A 71 17.51 6.06 6.30
C SER A 71 17.34 5.01 7.39
N ALA A 72 18.35 4.90 8.25
CA ALA A 72 18.29 4.05 9.44
C ALA A 72 17.20 4.48 10.44
N GLU A 73 16.79 5.75 10.41
CA GLU A 73 15.71 6.28 11.27
C GLU A 73 14.32 5.80 10.83
N ILE A 74 14.16 5.52 9.53
CA ILE A 74 12.91 5.03 8.94
C ILE A 74 12.82 3.50 8.93
N ALA A 75 13.96 2.80 8.96
CA ALA A 75 14.00 1.34 8.96
C ALA A 75 13.12 0.68 10.06
N PRO A 76 13.03 1.20 11.30
CA PRO A 76 12.13 0.66 12.31
C PRO A 76 10.66 0.68 11.89
N VAL A 77 10.21 1.74 11.20
CA VAL A 77 8.82 1.86 10.72
C VAL A 77 8.55 0.82 9.65
N VAL A 78 9.44 0.71 8.66
CA VAL A 78 9.34 -0.27 7.58
C VAL A 78 9.30 -1.69 8.14
N ASN A 79 10.21 -2.01 9.07
CA ASN A 79 10.29 -3.33 9.70
C ASN A 79 9.06 -3.63 10.56
N ALA A 80 8.55 -2.64 11.30
CA ALA A 80 7.36 -2.80 12.12
C ALA A 80 6.13 -3.11 11.27
N VAL A 81 5.97 -2.44 10.12
CA VAL A 81 4.89 -2.72 9.18
C VAL A 81 5.08 -4.09 8.52
N LEU A 82 6.30 -4.39 8.04
CA LEU A 82 6.62 -5.67 7.40
C LEU A 82 6.34 -6.88 8.31
N ALA A 83 6.59 -6.74 9.62
CA ALA A 83 6.35 -7.81 10.60
C ALA A 83 4.86 -8.07 10.87
N ARG A 84 3.92 -7.27 10.33
CA ARG A 84 2.50 -7.44 10.57
C ARG A 84 1.94 -8.63 9.81
N PRO A 85 1.02 -9.41 10.42
CA PRO A 85 0.33 -10.49 9.71
C PRO A 85 -0.33 -10.03 8.41
N ALA A 86 -1.03 -8.89 8.43
CA ALA A 86 -1.71 -8.35 7.25
C ALA A 86 -0.75 -8.05 6.08
N THR A 87 0.45 -7.55 6.38
CA THR A 87 1.47 -7.26 5.36
C THR A 87 2.05 -8.54 4.77
N ILE A 88 2.34 -9.52 5.62
CA ILE A 88 2.79 -10.85 5.19
C ILE A 88 1.72 -11.55 4.35
N ASP A 89 0.45 -11.45 4.74
CA ASP A 89 -0.67 -12.04 3.99
C ASP A 89 -0.87 -11.35 2.65
N CYS A 90 -0.74 -10.02 2.57
CA CYS A 90 -0.70 -9.28 1.31
C CYS A 90 0.41 -9.80 0.38
N ILE A 91 1.64 -9.92 0.89
CA ILE A 91 2.79 -10.38 0.10
C ILE A 91 2.52 -11.78 -0.46
N LYS A 92 2.09 -12.71 0.40
CA LYS A 92 1.78 -14.10 -0.01
C LYS A 92 0.66 -14.13 -1.05
N ALA A 93 -0.43 -13.39 -0.83
CA ALA A 93 -1.57 -13.36 -1.73
C ALA A 93 -1.21 -12.77 -3.09
N THR A 94 -0.37 -11.73 -3.13
CA THR A 94 0.06 -11.09 -4.38
C THR A 94 1.06 -11.97 -5.13
N LEU A 95 2.05 -12.57 -4.44
CA LEU A 95 3.02 -13.46 -5.09
C LEU A 95 2.38 -14.76 -5.59
N ALA A 96 1.33 -15.25 -4.95
CA ALA A 96 0.59 -16.43 -5.41
C ALA A 96 -0.25 -16.20 -6.67
N GLN A 97 -0.45 -14.94 -7.07
CA GLN A 97 -1.17 -14.56 -8.29
C GLN A 97 -0.25 -14.37 -9.51
N GLN A 98 1.05 -14.61 -9.36
CA GLN A 98 2.04 -14.45 -10.41
C GLN A 98 2.36 -15.75 -11.15
#